data_AF-A0AAF0ZWG4-F1
#
_entry.id   AF-A0AAF0ZWG4-F1
#
_cell.length_a   1.000
_cell.length_b   1.000
_cell.length_c   1.000
_cell.angle_alpha   90.00
_cell.angle_beta   90.00
_cell.angle_gamma   90.00
#
_symmetry.space_group_name_H-M   'P 1'
#
loop_
_entity.id
_entity.type
_entity.pdbx_description
1 polymer ?
#
loop_
_entity_poly.entity_id
_entity_poly.type
_entity_poly.pdbx_seq_one_letter_code
_entity_poly.pdbx_strand_id
1 'polypeptide(L)'
;MLPPKTEYAAYLAFKFVNGCGNNLPSAKSNIRFVNYESEIDAENQANTVHLPRLQESGGIPKMRGDGCMEVKLGYFDSKKDTDGPIEARLFEKNHFYKIGLIVEGVEFRPK
;
A
#
# COMPACT_ATOMS: atom_id res chain seq x y z
N MET A 1 17.50 6.12 -7.86
CA MET A 1 16.93 5.05 -8.70
C MET A 1 17.04 3.73 -7.97
N LEU A 2 16.03 2.86 -8.06
CA LEU A 2 16.10 1.52 -7.50
C LEU A 2 17.04 0.64 -8.37
N PRO A 3 17.91 -0.19 -7.76
CA PRO A 3 18.71 -1.17 -8.49
C PRO A 3 17.86 -1.98 -9.49
N PRO A 4 18.30 -2.15 -10.75
CA PRO A 4 17.58 -2.92 -11.76
C PRO A 4 17.65 -4.43 -11.48
N LYS A 5 16.78 -5.20 -12.15
CA LYS A 5 16.63 -6.65 -12.04
C LYS A 5 16.40 -7.14 -10.61
N THR A 6 15.63 -6.39 -9.85
CA THR A 6 15.31 -6.71 -8.46
C THR A 6 13.80 -6.69 -8.29
N GLU A 7 13.23 -7.74 -7.69
CA GLU A 7 11.83 -7.74 -7.27
C GLU A 7 11.73 -6.90 -5.98
N TYR A 8 10.85 -5.91 -5.97
CA TYR A 8 10.57 -5.09 -4.80
C TYR A 8 9.18 -5.37 -4.28
N ALA A 9 9.05 -5.31 -2.96
CA ALA A 9 7.77 -5.16 -2.29
C ALA A 9 7.60 -3.71 -1.85
N ALA A 10 6.41 -3.14 -2.06
CA ALA A 10 6.05 -1.84 -1.51
C ALA A 10 5.23 -2.05 -0.22
N TYR A 11 5.63 -1.35 0.84
CA TYR A 11 4.93 -1.33 2.12
C TYR A 11 4.48 0.07 2.46
N LEU A 12 3.24 0.20 2.92
CA LEU A 12 2.76 1.43 3.57
C LEU A 12 3.03 1.31 5.07
N ALA A 13 3.73 2.28 5.63
CA ALA A 13 3.86 2.47 7.07
C ALA A 13 2.85 3.51 7.55
N PHE A 14 2.07 3.17 8.57
CA PHE A 14 0.96 4.02 9.02
C PHE A 14 0.61 3.80 10.49
N LYS A 15 -0.18 4.73 11.04
CA LYS A 15 -0.79 4.66 12.38
C LYS A 15 -2.27 5.01 12.31
N PHE A 16 -3.02 4.59 13.32
CA PHE A 16 -4.37 5.08 13.54
C PHE A 16 -4.44 6.03 14.73
N VAL A 17 -5.21 7.11 14.59
CA VAL A 17 -5.61 7.97 15.71
C VAL A 17 -6.59 7.20 16.59
N ASN A 18 -6.25 7.06 17.88
CA ASN A 18 -7.12 6.43 18.87
C ASN A 18 -8.42 7.22 19.02
N GLY A 19 -9.56 6.51 19.15
CA GLY A 19 -10.87 7.13 19.41
C GLY A 19 -11.62 7.69 18.21
N CYS A 20 -11.04 7.76 17.02
CA CYS A 20 -11.77 8.15 15.80
C CYS A 20 -12.65 6.99 15.30
N GLY A 21 -13.99 7.06 15.33
CA GLY A 21 -14.88 5.94 14.96
C GLY A 21 -14.88 5.52 13.47
N ASN A 22 -14.74 6.47 12.55
CA ASN A 22 -14.85 6.24 11.10
C ASN A 22 -13.49 5.88 10.47
N ASN A 23 -13.08 4.63 10.63
CA ASN A 23 -11.83 4.13 10.05
C ASN A 23 -12.00 3.53 8.66
N LEU A 24 -10.86 3.30 8.01
CA LEU A 24 -10.72 2.57 6.76
C LEU A 24 -10.40 1.10 7.09
N PRO A 25 -11.39 0.19 7.23
CA PRO A 25 -11.15 -1.20 7.64
C PRO A 25 -10.42 -2.01 6.57
N SER A 26 -10.64 -1.66 5.31
CA SER A 26 -9.96 -2.19 4.14
C SER A 26 -9.88 -1.11 3.08
N ALA A 27 -8.96 -1.27 2.14
CA ALA A 27 -8.82 -0.41 0.98
C ALA A 27 -8.32 -1.23 -0.21
N LYS A 28 -8.35 -0.61 -1.39
CA LYS A 28 -7.71 -1.15 -2.59
C LYS A 28 -6.25 -0.73 -2.65
N SER A 29 -5.40 -1.63 -3.10
CA SER A 29 -4.01 -1.32 -3.40
C SER A 29 -3.59 -1.89 -4.75
N ASN A 30 -2.71 -1.17 -5.42
CA ASN A 30 -2.04 -1.65 -6.62
C ASN A 30 -0.65 -1.02 -6.71
N ILE A 31 0.18 -1.63 -7.55
CA ILE A 31 1.43 -1.05 -8.02
C ILE A 31 1.34 -1.03 -9.53
N ARG A 32 1.73 0.08 -10.14
CA ARG A 32 1.78 0.17 -11.60
C ARG A 32 2.97 0.95 -12.11
N PHE A 33 3.38 0.62 -13.33
CA PHE A 33 4.30 1.45 -14.10
C PHE A 33 3.50 2.49 -14.90
N VAL A 34 3.57 3.75 -14.47
CA VAL A 34 2.71 4.83 -14.98
C VAL A 34 2.78 4.99 -16.50
N ASN A 35 3.94 4.74 -17.10
CA ASN A 35 4.16 4.89 -18.54
C ASN A 35 3.67 3.70 -19.38
N TYR A 36 3.39 2.55 -18.76
CA TYR A 36 3.13 1.29 -19.47
C TYR A 36 1.77 0.68 -19.12
N GLU A 37 1.18 1.08 -18.00
CA GLU A 37 -0.04 0.47 -17.45
C GLU A 37 -1.13 1.52 -17.25
N SER A 38 -2.31 1.25 -17.82
CA SER A 38 -3.46 2.17 -17.73
C SER A 38 -4.01 2.22 -16.30
N GLU A 39 -4.58 3.36 -15.90
CA GLU A 39 -5.20 3.49 -14.57
C GLU A 39 -6.39 2.55 -14.42
N ILE A 40 -7.21 2.42 -15.47
CA ILE A 40 -8.43 1.61 -15.47
C ILE A 40 -8.08 0.14 -15.25
N ASP A 41 -7.09 -0.39 -15.98
CA ASP A 41 -6.69 -1.80 -15.84
C ASP A 41 -6.08 -2.06 -14.47
N ALA A 42 -5.23 -1.13 -13.99
CA ALA A 42 -4.57 -1.25 -12.71
C ALA A 42 -5.57 -1.17 -11.53
N GLU A 43 -6.65 -0.40 -11.66
CA GLU A 43 -7.74 -0.38 -10.69
C GLU A 43 -8.60 -1.64 -10.73
N ASN A 44 -8.90 -2.16 -11.92
CA ASN A 44 -9.65 -3.42 -12.08
C ASN A 44 -8.88 -4.61 -11.47
N GLN A 45 -7.55 -4.56 -11.47
CA GLN A 45 -6.67 -5.57 -10.89
C GLN A 45 -6.25 -5.26 -9.44
N ALA A 46 -6.83 -4.24 -8.81
CA ALA A 46 -6.41 -3.83 -7.47
C ALA A 46 -6.75 -4.87 -6.39
N ASN A 47 -5.75 -5.17 -5.57
CA ASN A 47 -5.88 -6.04 -4.42
C ASN A 47 -6.68 -5.36 -3.31
N THR A 48 -7.38 -6.15 -2.50
CA THR A 48 -7.95 -5.64 -1.24
C THR A 48 -6.93 -5.86 -0.13
N VAL A 49 -6.58 -4.78 0.58
CA VAL A 49 -5.75 -4.84 1.79
C VAL A 49 -6.58 -4.52 3.02
N HIS A 50 -6.36 -5.26 4.09
CA HIS A 50 -7.02 -5.04 5.37
C HIS A 50 -6.17 -4.14 6.26
N LEU A 51 -6.82 -3.18 6.93
CA LEU A 51 -6.20 -2.21 7.83
C LEU A 51 -6.90 -2.25 9.21
N PRO A 52 -6.94 -3.41 9.90
CA PRO A 52 -7.58 -3.56 11.19
C PRO A 52 -6.87 -2.71 12.26
N ARG A 53 -7.64 -2.18 13.22
CA ARG A 53 -7.10 -1.44 14.38
C ARG A 53 -6.42 -2.35 15.40
N LEU A 54 -6.92 -3.57 15.54
CA LEU A 54 -6.40 -4.59 16.44
C LEU A 54 -5.92 -5.77 15.61
N GLN A 55 -4.87 -6.45 16.09
CA GLN A 55 -4.40 -7.69 15.49
C GLN A 55 -5.47 -8.78 15.64
N GLU A 56 -6.44 -8.83 14.74
CA GLU A 56 -7.33 -9.98 14.61
C GLU A 56 -6.79 -10.89 13.50
N SER A 57 -6.50 -12.12 13.89
CA SER A 57 -5.75 -13.13 13.14
C SER A 57 -6.29 -13.36 11.73
N GLY A 58 -5.60 -12.82 10.72
CA GLY A 58 -5.82 -13.16 9.32
C GLY A 58 -5.72 -11.96 8.38
N GLY A 59 -4.50 -11.56 8.01
CA GLY A 59 -4.26 -10.42 7.10
C GLY A 59 -3.85 -9.11 7.78
N ILE A 60 -3.17 -9.22 8.93
CA ILE A 60 -2.87 -8.13 9.86
C ILE A 60 -1.69 -7.25 9.37
N PRO A 61 -1.82 -5.92 9.42
CA PRO A 61 -0.70 -4.99 9.37
C PRO A 61 0.29 -5.30 10.49
N LYS A 62 1.54 -5.59 10.13
CA LYS A 62 2.55 -5.99 11.13
C LYS A 62 2.90 -4.78 11.98
N MET A 63 2.80 -4.91 13.30
CA MET A 63 3.31 -3.89 14.21
C MET A 63 4.84 -3.90 14.15
N ARG A 64 5.42 -2.73 13.93
CA ARG A 64 6.86 -2.49 13.89
C ARG A 64 7.37 -2.08 15.28
N GLY A 65 8.67 -2.18 15.48
CA GLY A 65 9.32 -1.81 16.75
C GLY A 65 9.25 -0.31 17.08
N ASP A 66 8.90 0.53 16.10
CA ASP A 66 8.70 1.98 16.23
C ASP A 66 7.23 2.37 16.53
N GLY A 67 6.36 1.39 16.74
CA GLY A 67 4.93 1.60 16.99
C GLY A 67 4.10 1.94 15.74
N CYS A 68 4.66 1.80 14.54
CA CYS A 68 3.92 1.87 13.29
C CYS A 68 3.32 0.51 12.92
N MET A 69 2.22 0.53 12.18
CA MET A 69 1.74 -0.63 11.44
C MET A 69 2.31 -0.60 10.02
N GLU A 70 2.57 -1.77 9.44
CA GLU A 70 2.91 -1.90 8.02
C GLU A 70 1.97 -2.85 7.28
N VAL A 71 1.56 -2.46 6.06
CA VAL A 71 0.82 -3.34 5.15
C VAL A 71 1.50 -3.36 3.79
N LYS A 72 1.53 -4.54 3.15
CA LYS A 72 2.08 -4.70 1.81
C LYS A 72 1.06 -4.22 0.77
N LEU A 73 1.48 -3.32 -0.13
CA LEU A 73 0.64 -2.82 -1.22
C LEU A 73 0.71 -3.70 -2.48
N GLY A 74 1.86 -4.35 -2.70
CA GLY A 74 2.10 -5.22 -3.85
C GLY A 74 3.58 -5.51 -4.08
N TYR A 75 3.88 -6.10 -5.23
CA TYR A 75 5.23 -6.33 -5.74
C TYR A 75 5.39 -5.73 -7.14
N PHE A 76 6.63 -5.40 -7.52
CA PHE A 76 7.00 -5.06 -8.90
C PHE A 76 8.46 -5.42 -9.15
N ASP A 77 8.80 -5.68 -10.41
CA ASP A 77 10.18 -5.92 -10.84
C ASP A 77 10.79 -4.63 -11.38
N SER A 78 11.94 -4.19 -10.85
CA SER A 78 12.71 -3.10 -11.46
C SER A 78 13.34 -3.57 -12.78
N LYS A 79 12.57 -3.68 -13.86
CA LYS A 79 13.12 -4.17 -15.13
C LYS A 79 14.15 -3.19 -15.69
N LYS A 80 15.10 -3.71 -16.47
CA LYS A 80 16.21 -2.90 -17.04
C LYS A 80 15.72 -1.91 -18.11
N ASP A 81 14.56 -2.19 -18.70
CA ASP A 81 13.96 -1.57 -19.87
C ASP A 81 12.68 -0.78 -19.57
N THR A 82 12.13 -0.90 -18.37
CA THR A 82 11.04 -0.03 -17.90
C THR A 82 11.66 1.16 -17.19
N ASP A 83 11.91 2.23 -17.93
CA ASP A 83 12.27 3.53 -17.36
C ASP A 83 10.99 4.33 -17.08
N GLY A 84 10.98 5.03 -15.94
CA GLY A 84 9.86 5.88 -15.55
C GLY A 84 9.32 5.62 -14.14
N PRO A 85 8.30 6.41 -13.76
CA PRO A 85 7.78 6.40 -12.41
C PRO A 85 6.94 5.13 -12.14
N ILE A 86 7.11 4.63 -10.93
CA ILE A 86 6.27 3.58 -10.34
C ILE A 86 5.31 4.26 -9.37
N GLU A 87 4.04 3.91 -9.48
CA GLU A 87 3.01 4.33 -8.55
C GLU A 87 2.66 3.15 -7.64
N ALA A 88 2.86 3.32 -6.33
CA ALA A 88 2.31 2.42 -5.32
C ALA A 88 1.13 3.13 -4.65
N ARG A 89 -0.08 2.60 -4.80
CA ARG A 89 -1.31 3.28 -4.41
C ARG A 89 -2.04 2.48 -3.32
N LEU A 90 -2.61 3.22 -2.40
CA LEU A 90 -3.69 2.78 -1.51
C LEU A 90 -4.87 3.73 -1.75
N PHE A 91 -6.04 3.20 -2.08
CA PHE A 91 -7.20 4.02 -2.40
C PHE A 91 -8.52 3.34 -2.02
N GLU A 92 -9.55 4.14 -1.87
CA GLU A 92 -10.92 3.68 -1.60
C GLU A 92 -11.87 4.62 -2.34
N LYS A 93 -12.90 4.08 -2.99
CA LYS A 93 -13.82 4.84 -3.85
C LYS A 93 -15.20 5.05 -3.25
N ASN A 94 -15.46 4.52 -2.05
CA ASN A 94 -16.74 4.76 -1.39
C ASN A 94 -16.92 6.23 -0.97
N HIS A 95 -18.18 6.67 -0.89
CA HIS A 95 -18.54 8.06 -0.56
C HIS A 95 -18.51 8.38 0.94
N PHE A 96 -17.98 7.48 1.77
CA PHE A 96 -17.96 7.69 3.22
C PHE A 96 -16.63 8.28 3.65
N TYR A 97 -16.68 9.42 4.35
CA TYR A 97 -15.50 10.01 4.97
C TYR A 97 -14.77 9.02 5.88
N LYS A 98 -13.45 9.02 5.76
CA LYS A 98 -12.53 8.24 6.58
C LYS A 98 -11.64 9.20 7.34
N ILE A 99 -11.38 8.89 8.60
CA ILE A 99 -10.56 9.73 9.47
C ILE A 99 -9.57 8.86 10.24
N GLY A 100 -8.54 9.51 10.77
CA GLY A 100 -7.62 8.90 11.72
C GLY A 100 -6.52 8.04 11.11
N LEU A 101 -6.34 7.99 9.78
CA LEU A 101 -5.15 7.38 9.17
C LEU A 101 -4.00 8.39 9.14
N ILE A 102 -2.87 8.05 9.75
CA ILE A 102 -1.62 8.81 9.67
C ILE A 102 -0.65 8.01 8.81
N VAL A 103 -0.18 8.60 7.71
CA VAL A 103 0.81 7.97 6.82
C VAL A 103 2.20 8.42 7.22
N GLU A 104 3.05 7.45 7.56
CA GLU A 104 4.45 7.68 7.93
C GLU A 104 5.35 7.59 6.68
N GLY A 105 4.97 6.77 5.70
CA GLY A 105 5.66 6.70 4.42
C GLY A 105 5.36 5.45 3.61
N VAL A 106 5.99 5.36 2.44
CA VAL A 106 6.02 4.17 1.59
C VAL A 106 7.47 3.68 1.49
N GLU A 107 7.67 2.40 1.75
CA GLU A 107 8.99 1.77 1.72
C GLU A 107 9.05 0.72 0.60
N PHE A 108 10.06 0.83 -0.26
CA PHE A 108 10.38 -0.19 -1.26
C PHE A 108 11.52 -1.05 -0.75
N ARG A 109 11.26 -2.34 -0.56
CA ARG A 109 12.23 -3.29 -0.03
C ARG A 109 12.51 -4.38 -1.08
N PRO A 110 13.77 -4.65 -1.43
CA PRO A 110 14.12 -5.84 -2.21
C PRO A 110 13.56 -7.10 -1.54
N LYS A 111 13.02 -8.02 -2.32
CA LYS A 111 12.54 -9.31 -1.83
C LYS A 111 13.67 -10.33 -1.71
#